data_AF-A0A1G7R634-F1
#
_entry.id   AF-A0A1G7R634-F1
#
_cell.length_a   1.000
_cell.length_b   1.000
_cell.length_c   1.000
_cell.angle_alpha   90.00
_cell.angle_beta   90.00
_cell.angle_gamma   90.00
#
_symmetry.space_group_name_H-M   'P 1'
#
loop_
_entity.id
_entity.type
_entity.pdbx_description
1 polymer ?
#
loop_
_entity_poly.entity_id
_entity_poly.type
_entity_poly.pdbx_seq_one_letter_code
_entity_poly.pdbx_strand_id
1 'polypeptide(L)'
;MMSQSPAELAFAALLSDAVALNGALGAQRWPQARHFVRMLATRAPHTGHPEIRTAALDLLATLDASIHPEATAWRARLNHLNGAIDRALDDADGQPA
;
A
#
# COMPACT_ATOMS: atom_id res chain seq x y z
N MET A 1 -26.42 14.47 4.56
CA MET A 1 -24.95 14.44 4.64
C MET A 1 -24.60 13.07 5.19
N MET A 2 -24.18 12.13 4.35
CA MET A 2 -23.78 10.79 4.84
C MET A 2 -22.49 10.97 5.63
N SER A 3 -22.54 10.75 6.95
CA SER A 3 -21.34 10.74 7.78
C SER A 3 -20.49 9.55 7.36
N GLN A 4 -19.30 9.80 6.82
CA GLN A 4 -18.36 8.73 6.49
C GLN A 4 -18.04 7.94 7.75
N SER A 5 -18.03 6.62 7.64
CA SER A 5 -17.66 5.76 8.76
C SER A 5 -16.16 5.90 9.06
N PRO A 6 -15.73 5.71 10.33
CA PRO A 6 -14.30 5.68 10.65
C PRO A 6 -13.50 4.67 9.83
N ALA A 7 -14.13 3.57 9.40
CA ALA A 7 -13.52 2.55 8.54
C ALA A 7 -13.30 3.05 7.11
N GLU A 8 -14.28 3.75 6.53
CA GLU A 8 -14.15 4.39 5.20
C GLU A 8 -13.03 5.43 5.20
N LEU A 9 -12.93 6.24 6.25
CA LEU A 9 -11.85 7.22 6.40
C LEU A 9 -10.48 6.55 6.52
N ALA A 10 -10.39 5.45 7.27
CA ALA A 10 -9.15 4.68 7.40
C ALA A 10 -8.72 4.06 6.07
N PHE A 11 -9.67 3.54 5.30
CA PHE A 11 -9.42 2.96 3.98
C PHE A 11 -9.04 4.03 2.95
N ALA A 12 -9.71 5.18 2.93
CA ALA A 12 -9.34 6.30 2.09
C ALA A 12 -7.91 6.80 2.38
N ALA A 13 -7.51 6.85 3.66
CA ALA A 13 -6.13 7.18 4.04
C ALA A 13 -5.13 6.13 3.54
N LEU A 14 -5.48 4.84 3.60
CA LEU A 14 -4.67 3.76 3.06
C LEU A 14 -4.46 3.92 1.54
N LEU A 15 -5.52 4.24 0.78
CA LEU A 15 -5.42 4.48 -0.66
C LEU A 15 -4.55 5.70 -0.99
N SER A 16 -4.67 6.78 -0.20
CA SER A 16 -3.82 7.96 -0.36
C SER A 16 -2.33 7.63 -0.18
N ASP A 17 -1.99 6.83 0.84
CA ASP A 17 -0.62 6.37 1.06
C ASP A 17 -0.13 5.47 -0.10
N ALA A 18 -0.99 4.65 -0.69
CA ALA A 18 -0.66 3.81 -1.85
C ALA A 18 -0.38 4.63 -3.12
N VAL A 19 -1.18 5.66 -3.39
CA VAL A 19 -0.94 6.58 -4.53
C VAL A 19 0.37 7.33 -4.32
N ALA A 20 0.61 7.84 -3.11
CA ALA A 20 1.83 8.55 -2.77
C ALA A 20 3.08 7.65 -2.87
N LEU A 21 2.96 6.37 -2.49
CA LEU A 21 4.00 5.36 -2.68
C LEU A 21 4.36 5.16 -4.15
N ASN A 22 3.36 4.93 -5.02
CA ASN A 22 3.58 4.73 -6.44
C ASN A 22 4.29 5.95 -7.07
N GLY A 23 3.86 7.16 -6.71
CA GLY A 23 4.54 8.39 -7.14
C GLY A 23 5.96 8.54 -6.59
N ALA A 24 6.21 8.13 -5.34
CA ALA A 24 7.55 8.17 -4.75
C ALA A 24 8.51 7.17 -5.42
N LEU A 25 8.07 5.93 -5.69
CA LEU A 25 8.87 4.93 -6.39
C LEU A 25 9.14 5.31 -7.85
N GLY A 26 8.13 5.84 -8.56
CA GLY A 26 8.30 6.34 -9.93
C GLY A 26 9.32 7.47 -10.04
N ALA A 27 9.38 8.34 -9.04
CA ALA A 27 10.36 9.42 -8.94
C ALA A 27 11.66 9.02 -8.22
N GLN A 28 11.84 7.75 -7.88
CA GLN A 28 13.01 7.22 -7.15
C GLN A 28 13.32 7.97 -5.83
N ARG A 29 12.27 8.45 -5.16
CA ARG A 29 12.33 9.13 -3.86
C ARG A 29 12.31 8.11 -2.73
N TRP A 30 13.43 7.42 -2.54
CA TRP A 30 13.51 6.23 -1.70
C TRP A 30 13.13 6.43 -0.23
N PRO A 31 13.55 7.52 0.46
CA PRO A 31 13.09 7.78 1.83
C PRO A 31 11.57 7.92 1.94
N GLN A 32 10.96 8.64 1.00
CA GLN A 32 9.51 8.85 0.93
C GLN A 32 8.78 7.54 0.60
N ALA A 33 9.30 6.74 -0.33
CA ALA A 33 8.74 5.43 -0.63
C ALA A 33 8.71 4.54 0.61
N ARG A 34 9.83 4.41 1.35
CA ARG A 34 9.88 3.65 2.61
C ARG A 34 8.89 4.17 3.65
N HIS A 35 8.73 5.49 3.75
CA HIS A 35 7.75 6.10 4.64
C HIS A 35 6.32 5.65 4.28
N PHE A 36 5.91 5.79 3.02
CA PHE A 36 4.56 5.41 2.60
C PHE A 36 4.30 3.91 2.74
N VAL A 37 5.26 3.04 2.42
CA VAL A 37 5.11 1.59 2.66
C VAL A 37 4.91 1.28 4.15
N ARG A 38 5.64 1.95 5.05
CA ARG A 38 5.46 1.78 6.50
C ARG A 38 4.07 2.22 6.96
N MET A 39 3.56 3.31 6.40
CA MET A 39 2.21 3.79 6.69
C MET A 39 1.15 2.77 6.24
N LEU A 40 1.30 2.20 5.04
CA LEU A 40 0.43 1.12 4.56
C LEU A 40 0.45 -0.10 5.50
N ALA A 41 1.64 -0.58 5.86
CA ALA A 41 1.79 -1.73 6.76
C ALA A 41 1.18 -1.49 8.15
N THR A 42 1.18 -0.25 8.63
CA THR A 42 0.63 0.14 9.93
C THR A 42 -0.88 0.33 9.89
N ARG A 43 -1.42 0.91 8.80
CA ARG A 43 -2.86 1.21 8.68
C ARG A 43 -3.70 0.01 8.26
N ALA A 44 -3.16 -0.88 7.43
CA ALA A 44 -3.89 -2.02 6.85
C ALA A 44 -4.63 -2.95 7.85
N PRO A 45 -4.12 -3.23 9.07
CA PRO A 45 -4.87 -3.98 10.07
C PRO A 45 -6.15 -3.28 10.53
N HIS A 46 -6.15 -1.95 10.55
CA HIS A 46 -7.30 -1.15 10.99
C HIS A 46 -8.40 -1.05 9.93
N THR A 47 -8.10 -1.45 8.69
CA THR A 47 -9.05 -1.52 7.58
C THR A 47 -9.56 -2.93 7.32
N GLY A 48 -9.11 -3.94 8.09
CA GLY A 48 -9.53 -5.34 7.90
C GLY A 48 -8.83 -6.08 6.75
N HIS A 49 -7.73 -5.55 6.22
CA HIS A 49 -7.02 -6.06 5.04
C HIS A 49 -5.59 -6.55 5.38
N PRO A 50 -5.44 -7.70 6.07
CA PRO A 50 -4.13 -8.21 6.51
C PRO A 50 -3.18 -8.58 5.35
N GLU A 51 -3.72 -8.89 4.18
CA GLU A 51 -2.97 -9.14 2.95
C GLU A 51 -2.22 -7.90 2.45
N ILE A 52 -2.83 -6.71 2.55
CA ILE A 52 -2.17 -5.44 2.22
C ILE A 52 -0.99 -5.22 3.17
N ARG A 53 -1.15 -5.49 4.47
CA ARG A 53 -0.05 -5.40 5.44
C ARG A 53 1.11 -6.32 5.05
N THR A 54 0.81 -7.56 4.71
CA THR A 54 1.82 -8.56 4.35
C THR A 54 2.60 -8.12 3.11
N ALA A 55 1.89 -7.74 2.04
CA ALA A 55 2.52 -7.27 0.81
C ALA A 55 3.33 -5.97 1.02
N ALA A 56 2.85 -5.06 1.90
CA ALA A 56 3.59 -3.86 2.26
C ALA A 56 4.89 -4.19 3.03
N LEU A 57 4.86 -5.13 3.97
CA LEU A 57 6.06 -5.55 4.69
C LEU A 57 7.11 -6.20 3.76
N ASP A 58 6.67 -7.02 2.80
CA ASP A 58 7.57 -7.62 1.80
C ASP A 58 8.24 -6.56 0.92
N LEU A 59 7.46 -5.55 0.48
CA LEU A 59 8.00 -4.43 -0.26
C LEU A 59 8.97 -3.61 0.61
N LEU A 60 8.62 -3.34 1.87
CA LEU A 60 9.47 -2.59 2.79
C LEU A 60 10.82 -3.28 3.01
N ALA A 61 10.82 -4.60 3.24
CA ALA A 61 12.05 -5.38 3.38
C ALA A 61 12.94 -5.26 2.14
N THR A 62 12.34 -5.28 0.94
CA THR A 62 13.06 -5.06 -0.32
C THR A 62 13.65 -3.65 -0.41
N LEU A 63 12.90 -2.62 0.01
CA LEU A 63 13.38 -1.24 -0.01
C LEU A 63 14.42 -0.96 1.08
N ASP A 64 14.37 -1.63 2.23
CA ASP A 64 15.31 -1.46 3.33
C ASP A 64 16.65 -2.21 3.10
N ALA A 65 16.67 -3.20 2.19
CA ALA A 65 17.88 -3.97 1.87
C ALA A 65 18.98 -3.18 1.13
N SER A 66 18.65 -2.04 0.51
CA SER A 66 19.60 -1.19 -0.23
C SER A 66 19.17 0.27 -0.17
N ILE A 67 20.12 1.21 -0.21
CA ILE A 67 19.84 2.65 -0.33
C ILE A 67 19.09 2.93 -1.65
N HIS A 68 19.52 2.27 -2.73
CA HIS A 68 18.95 2.37 -4.09
C HIS A 68 18.55 0.96 -4.59
N PRO A 69 17.31 0.53 -4.35
CA PRO A 69 16.84 -0.79 -4.75
C PRO A 69 16.71 -0.93 -6.27
N GLU A 70 17.14 -2.05 -6.82
CA GLU A 70 17.00 -2.34 -8.25
C GLU A 70 15.52 -2.48 -8.65
N ALA A 71 15.18 -1.98 -9.83
CA ALA A 71 13.81 -2.00 -10.35
C ALA A 71 13.18 -3.39 -10.38
N THR A 72 13.96 -4.41 -10.74
CA THR A 72 13.55 -5.82 -10.76
C THR A 72 13.17 -6.33 -9.38
N ALA A 73 13.85 -5.87 -8.33
CA ALA A 73 13.60 -6.29 -6.96
C ALA A 73 12.28 -5.70 -6.43
N TRP A 74 12.07 -4.39 -6.54
CA TRP A 74 10.89 -3.76 -5.92
C TRP A 74 9.63 -3.77 -6.79
N ARG A 75 9.73 -3.79 -8.13
CA ARG A 75 8.54 -3.73 -9.00
C ARG A 75 7.61 -4.93 -8.81
N ALA A 76 8.16 -6.13 -8.69
CA ALA A 76 7.35 -7.33 -8.45
C ALA A 76 6.57 -7.24 -7.13
N ARG A 77 7.17 -6.64 -6.10
CA ARG A 77 6.56 -6.48 -4.77
C ARG A 77 5.53 -5.36 -4.77
N LEU A 78 5.81 -4.27 -5.48
CA LEU A 78 4.83 -3.20 -5.71
C LEU A 78 3.60 -3.71 -6.46
N ASN A 79 3.78 -4.51 -7.51
CA ASN A 79 2.66 -5.09 -8.25
C ASN A 79 1.81 -6.02 -7.37
N HIS A 80 2.46 -6.82 -6.51
CA HIS A 80 1.75 -7.66 -5.54
C HIS A 80 0.94 -6.82 -4.54
N LEU A 81 1.53 -5.74 -4.01
CA LEU A 81 0.85 -4.81 -3.11
C LEU A 81 -0.34 -4.13 -3.80
N ASN A 82 -0.16 -3.61 -5.02
CA ASN A 82 -1.24 -2.99 -5.78
C ASN A 82 -2.38 -3.99 -6.04
N GLY A 83 -2.08 -5.24 -6.41
CA GLY A 83 -3.11 -6.27 -6.58
C GLY A 83 -3.80 -6.73 -5.28
N ALA A 84 -3.19 -6.51 -4.11
CA ALA A 84 -3.89 -6.69 -2.83
C ALA A 84 -4.85 -5.52 -2.55
N ILE A 85 -4.47 -4.30 -2.92
CA ILE A 85 -5.31 -3.10 -2.79
C ILE A 85 -6.49 -3.15 -3.75
N ASP A 86 -6.29 -3.58 -5.00
CA ASP A 86 -7.36 -3.72 -5.99
C ASP A 86 -8.44 -4.70 -5.51
N ARG A 87 -8.05 -5.86 -4.97
CA ARG A 87 -9.01 -6.82 -4.38
C ARG A 87 -9.77 -6.23 -3.19
N ALA A 88 -9.10 -5.45 -2.34
CA ALA A 88 -9.76 -4.78 -1.23
C ALA A 88 -10.77 -3.72 -1.70
N LEU A 89 -10.52 -3.08 -2.84
CA LEU A 89 -11.46 -2.16 -3.49
C LEU A 89 -12.68 -2.93 -4.05
N ASP A 90 -12.44 -4.04 -4.75
CA ASP A 90 -13.51 -4.88 -5.29
C ASP A 90 -14.45 -5.41 -4.19
N ASP A 91 -13.86 -5.88 -3.07
CA ASP A 91 -14.59 -6.32 -1.88
C ASP A 91 -15.42 -5.18 -1.25
N ALA A 92 -14.88 -3.96 -1.20
CA ALA A 92 -15.57 -2.80 -0.66
C ALA A 92 -16.75 -2.32 -1.54
N ASP A 93 -16.64 -2.49 -2.86
CA ASP A 93 -17.69 -2.15 -3.83
C ASP A 93 -18.75 -3.25 -3.97
N GLY A 94 -18.60 -4.39 -3.27
CA GLY A 94 -19.52 -5.52 -3.33
C GLY A 94 -19.43 -6.32 -4.64
N GLN A 95 -18.31 -6.21 -5.36
CA GLN A 95 -18.01 -7.01 -6.54
C GLN A 95 -17.29 -8.29 -6.09
N PRO A 96 -17.78 -9.50 -6.44
CA PRO A 96 -17.06 -10.73 -6.08
C PRO A 96 -15.73 -10.81 -6.86
N ALA A 97 -14.66 -11.11 -6.12
CA ALA A 97 -13.31 -11.38 -6.62
C ALA A 97 -13.22 -12.60 -7.56
#